data_AF-A0A2V7UG65-F1
#
_entry.id   AF-A0A2V7UG65-F1
#
_cell.length_a   1.000
_cell.length_b   1.000
_cell.length_c   1.000
_cell.angle_alpha   90.00
_cell.angle_beta   90.00
_cell.angle_gamma   90.00
#
_symmetry.space_group_name_H-M   'P 1'
#
loop_
_entity.id
_entity.type
_entity.pdbx_description
1 polymer ?
#
loop_
_entity_poly.entity_id
_entity_poly.type
_entity_poly.pdbx_seq_one_letter_code
_entity_poly.pdbx_strand_id
1 'polypeptide(L)'
;MRAGGLGLVVVAAVLAAPAHAGNGAPSGPHYNLNIIGVAKGKTAPLTNSDRHTIFVGLGGNNDLVESRIYLAQGDFQVCDGNAFDAAFNCAGTRIASQGAAFQLPCNTNITTLIPCSAGDTASYEVWARGLGKPGGKATMTTCATDPTTLETVCSTENVLLVRNTGKSTFKNVTNELSSLMADINGDGILERVALFSGGLQDFFWQFDNQGLKLTQLRFYLL
;
A
#
# COMPACT_ATOMS: atom_id res chain seq x y z
N MET A 1 12.80 48.94 49.79
CA MET A 1 12.48 48.60 48.38
C MET A 1 12.83 47.13 48.18
N ARG A 2 11.84 46.26 47.98
CA ARG A 2 12.02 44.82 47.75
C ARG A 2 12.09 44.59 46.24
N ALA A 3 13.21 44.07 45.74
CA ALA A 3 13.34 43.64 44.35
C ALA A 3 12.76 42.23 44.20
N GLY A 4 11.68 42.10 43.43
CA GLY A 4 11.11 40.81 43.03
C GLY A 4 11.67 40.41 41.67
N GLY A 5 12.22 39.20 41.59
CA GLY A 5 12.80 38.64 40.37
C GLY A 5 11.75 38.10 39.40
N LEU A 6 12.17 37.95 38.13
CA LEU A 6 11.48 37.16 37.13
C LEU A 6 12.47 36.09 36.62
N GLY A 7 12.25 34.84 37.03
CA GLY A 7 12.94 33.69 36.44
C GLY A 7 12.16 33.20 35.23
N LEU A 8 12.78 33.22 34.06
CA LEU A 8 12.23 32.67 32.82
C LEU A 8 12.35 31.14 32.85
N VAL A 9 11.22 30.43 32.90
CA VAL A 9 11.17 28.97 32.77
C VAL A 9 11.03 28.63 31.29
N VAL A 10 12.07 28.04 30.70
CA VAL A 10 12.03 27.47 29.35
C VAL A 10 11.49 26.04 29.46
N VAL A 11 10.29 25.80 28.94
CA VAL A 11 9.72 24.45 28.82
C VAL A 11 10.20 23.86 27.50
N ALA A 12 11.13 22.91 27.55
CA ALA A 12 11.52 22.12 26.39
C ALA A 12 10.44 21.05 26.12
N ALA A 13 9.75 21.15 24.98
CA ALA A 13 8.85 20.10 24.52
C ALA A 13 9.68 18.89 24.07
N VAL A 14 9.62 17.79 24.82
CA VAL A 14 10.21 16.51 24.42
C VAL A 14 9.27 15.87 23.40
N LEU A 15 9.66 15.83 22.13
CA LEU A 15 8.97 15.08 21.09
C LEU A 15 9.14 13.58 21.40
N ALA A 16 8.06 12.90 21.77
CA ALA A 16 8.08 11.45 21.99
C ALA A 16 8.28 10.74 20.64
N ALA A 17 9.42 10.08 20.46
CA ALA A 17 9.63 9.20 19.32
C ALA A 17 8.63 8.03 19.40
N PRO A 18 8.00 7.63 18.28
CA PRO A 18 7.01 6.54 18.29
C PRO A 18 7.68 5.24 18.75
N ALA A 19 7.16 4.67 19.84
CA ALA A 19 7.63 3.39 20.35
C ALA A 19 7.40 2.29 19.30
N HIS A 20 8.47 1.71 18.78
CA HIS A 20 8.37 0.59 17.86
C HIS A 20 7.91 -0.64 18.65
N ALA A 21 6.82 -1.26 18.22
CA ALA A 21 6.41 -2.54 18.77
C ALA A 21 7.51 -3.58 18.50
N GLY A 22 7.58 -4.63 19.30
CA GLY A 22 8.61 -5.67 19.15
C GLY A 22 8.64 -6.35 17.76
N ASN A 23 7.63 -6.13 16.90
CA ASN A 23 7.56 -6.63 15.52
C ASN A 23 8.15 -5.65 14.47
N GLY A 24 8.75 -4.53 14.89
CA GLY A 24 9.40 -3.55 14.01
C GLY A 24 8.48 -2.50 13.39
N ALA A 25 7.16 -2.54 13.64
CA ALA A 25 6.23 -1.49 13.21
C ALA A 25 5.97 -0.47 14.33
N PRO A 26 5.43 0.71 14.01
CA PRO A 26 4.92 1.65 15.01
C PRO A 26 3.86 1.01 15.91
N SER A 27 3.77 1.49 17.14
CA SER A 27 2.65 1.18 18.05
C SER A 27 1.55 2.22 17.86
N GLY A 28 0.28 1.80 17.95
CA GLY A 28 -0.87 2.71 17.88
C GLY A 28 -2.00 2.19 17.00
N PRO A 29 -3.10 2.97 16.87
CA PRO A 29 -4.19 2.67 15.95
C PRO A 29 -3.68 2.56 14.50
N HIS A 30 -4.16 1.56 13.78
CA HIS A 30 -3.81 1.35 12.38
C HIS A 30 -4.91 0.54 11.68
N TYR A 31 -5.06 0.76 10.38
CA TYR A 31 -5.80 -0.17 9.52
C TYR A 31 -4.87 -1.34 9.17
N ASN A 32 -5.36 -2.57 9.24
CA ASN A 32 -4.58 -3.76 8.89
C ASN A 32 -5.17 -4.40 7.63
N LEU A 33 -4.36 -4.61 6.59
CA LEU A 33 -4.74 -5.37 5.41
C LEU A 33 -3.95 -6.67 5.34
N ASN A 34 -4.64 -7.80 5.17
CA ASN A 34 -4.04 -9.09 4.91
C ASN A 34 -4.21 -9.46 3.43
N ILE A 35 -3.13 -9.74 2.72
CA ILE A 35 -3.17 -10.27 1.36
C ILE A 35 -2.75 -11.73 1.43
N ILE A 36 -3.68 -12.65 1.15
CA ILE A 36 -3.53 -14.08 1.39
C ILE A 36 -3.42 -14.81 0.05
N GLY A 37 -2.28 -15.46 -0.17
CA GLY A 37 -2.09 -16.34 -1.32
C GLY A 37 -2.89 -17.63 -1.18
N VAL A 38 -3.75 -17.93 -2.15
CA VAL A 38 -4.52 -19.19 -2.21
C VAL A 38 -4.28 -19.92 -3.53
N ALA A 39 -4.15 -21.26 -3.45
CA ALA A 39 -3.94 -22.10 -4.64
C ALA A 39 -5.23 -22.31 -5.47
N LYS A 40 -6.39 -22.15 -4.84
CA LYS A 40 -7.69 -22.18 -5.49
C LYS A 40 -8.41 -20.88 -5.16
N GLY A 41 -8.86 -20.18 -6.20
CA GLY A 41 -9.59 -18.93 -6.07
C GLY A 41 -10.85 -19.07 -5.23
N LYS A 42 -11.33 -17.94 -4.70
CA LYS A 42 -12.62 -17.90 -4.01
C LYS A 42 -13.74 -17.86 -5.05
N THR A 43 -14.83 -18.57 -4.78
CA THR A 43 -16.03 -18.56 -5.64
C THR A 43 -17.09 -17.57 -5.16
N ALA A 44 -16.97 -17.11 -3.91
CA ALA A 44 -17.79 -16.01 -3.41
C ALA A 44 -17.22 -14.69 -3.95
N PRO A 45 -18.06 -13.72 -4.37
CA PRO A 45 -17.57 -12.45 -4.91
C PRO A 45 -16.71 -11.63 -3.95
N LEU A 46 -17.02 -11.64 -2.64
CA LEU A 46 -16.30 -10.85 -1.62
C LEU A 46 -16.26 -9.32 -1.87
N THR A 47 -17.19 -8.81 -2.67
CA THR A 47 -17.41 -7.37 -2.87
C THR A 47 -17.99 -6.70 -1.63
N ASN A 48 -17.62 -5.43 -1.42
CA ASN A 48 -17.96 -4.58 -0.26
C ASN A 48 -17.77 -5.28 1.09
N SER A 49 -16.74 -6.12 1.19
CA SER A 49 -16.64 -7.02 2.32
C SER A 49 -16.04 -6.38 3.56
N ASP A 50 -15.30 -5.27 3.43
CA ASP A 50 -14.49 -4.63 4.49
C ASP A 50 -13.79 -5.65 5.41
N ARG A 51 -13.42 -6.80 4.85
CA ARG A 51 -12.86 -7.93 5.62
C ARG A 51 -11.40 -7.72 5.97
N HIS A 52 -10.85 -6.55 5.65
CA HIS A 52 -9.44 -6.25 5.83
C HIS A 52 -8.54 -7.33 5.18
N THR A 53 -9.06 -8.04 4.17
CA THR A 53 -8.47 -9.25 3.60
C THR A 53 -8.73 -9.33 2.10
N ILE A 54 -7.67 -9.58 1.32
CA ILE A 54 -7.72 -9.83 -0.12
C ILE A 54 -7.11 -11.21 -0.40
N PHE A 55 -7.74 -11.98 -1.29
CA PHE A 55 -7.22 -13.27 -1.76
C PHE A 55 -6.62 -13.13 -3.15
N VAL A 56 -5.36 -13.54 -3.27
CA VAL A 56 -4.57 -13.49 -4.51
C VAL A 56 -4.09 -14.88 -4.90
N GLY A 57 -3.63 -15.01 -6.15
CA GLY A 57 -2.95 -16.19 -6.64
C GLY A 57 -1.77 -16.59 -5.76
N LEU A 58 -1.56 -17.90 -5.60
CA LEU A 58 -0.42 -18.46 -4.89
C LEU A 58 0.42 -19.28 -5.86
N GLY A 59 1.52 -18.71 -6.32
CA GLY A 59 2.53 -19.44 -7.08
C GLY A 59 3.27 -20.49 -6.25
N GLY A 60 4.03 -21.33 -6.94
CA GLY A 60 5.04 -22.19 -6.34
C GLY A 60 6.32 -21.43 -5.98
N ASN A 61 7.35 -22.13 -5.52
CA ASN A 61 8.65 -21.50 -5.25
C ASN A 61 9.38 -21.08 -6.54
N ASN A 62 9.09 -21.75 -7.66
CA ASN A 62 9.69 -21.52 -8.97
C ASN A 62 8.64 -21.04 -10.00
N ASP A 63 7.44 -20.73 -9.54
CA ASP A 63 6.30 -20.37 -10.37
C ASP A 63 5.68 -19.09 -9.83
N LEU A 64 5.51 -18.10 -10.69
CA LEU A 64 5.03 -16.77 -10.34
C LEU A 64 3.60 -16.65 -10.81
N VAL A 65 2.73 -16.23 -9.90
CA VAL A 65 1.34 -15.88 -10.23
C VAL A 65 1.14 -14.42 -9.91
N GLU A 66 0.86 -13.63 -10.95
CA GLU A 66 0.45 -12.23 -10.81
C GLU A 66 -1.01 -12.15 -10.35
N SER A 67 -1.31 -11.19 -9.50
CA SER A 67 -2.67 -10.73 -9.21
C SER A 67 -2.68 -9.21 -9.15
N ARG A 68 -3.78 -8.59 -9.59
CA ARG A 68 -3.93 -7.13 -9.55
C ARG A 68 -4.88 -6.73 -8.43
N ILE A 69 -4.47 -5.70 -7.69
CA ILE A 69 -5.29 -5.04 -6.67
C ILE A 69 -5.50 -3.60 -7.12
N TYR A 70 -6.66 -3.31 -7.70
CA TYR A 70 -7.02 -1.99 -8.18
C TYR A 70 -7.22 -1.03 -7.02
N LEU A 71 -6.76 0.21 -7.21
CA LEU A 71 -6.75 1.25 -6.18
C LEU A 71 -7.76 2.33 -6.53
N ALA A 72 -8.55 2.71 -5.53
CA ALA A 72 -9.44 3.86 -5.59
C ALA A 72 -9.12 4.83 -4.46
N GLN A 73 -9.36 6.11 -4.70
CA GLN A 73 -9.19 7.14 -3.69
C GLN A 73 -10.35 7.09 -2.67
N GLY A 74 -10.05 7.17 -1.38
CA GLY A 74 -11.02 7.25 -0.28
C GLY A 74 -10.53 6.56 1.01
N ASP A 75 -11.40 6.30 1.97
CA ASP A 75 -11.01 5.64 3.24
C ASP A 75 -10.37 4.25 3.01
N PHE A 76 -9.52 3.82 3.95
CA PHE A 76 -8.93 2.48 3.93
C PHE A 76 -10.01 1.41 4.02
N GLN A 77 -10.25 0.70 2.92
CA GLN A 77 -11.28 -0.35 2.86
C GLN A 77 -10.99 -1.36 1.76
N VAL A 78 -11.27 -2.64 2.01
CA VAL A 78 -11.35 -3.63 0.92
C VAL A 78 -12.70 -3.51 0.22
N CYS A 79 -12.69 -2.99 -1.01
CA CYS A 79 -13.86 -2.94 -1.88
C CYS A 79 -14.17 -4.31 -2.49
N ASP A 80 -13.13 -5.05 -2.87
CA ASP A 80 -13.28 -6.40 -3.43
C ASP A 80 -12.13 -7.27 -2.95
N GLY A 81 -12.47 -8.32 -2.22
CA GLY A 81 -11.51 -9.23 -1.62
C GLY A 81 -11.07 -10.38 -2.53
N ASN A 82 -11.58 -10.49 -3.75
CA ASN A 82 -11.33 -11.65 -4.63
C ASN A 82 -10.57 -11.26 -5.89
N ALA A 83 -9.32 -11.71 -6.04
CA ALA A 83 -8.54 -11.42 -7.26
C ALA A 83 -8.77 -12.41 -8.42
N PHE A 84 -9.76 -13.30 -8.31
CA PHE A 84 -9.99 -14.41 -9.25
C PHE A 84 -11.23 -14.23 -10.13
N ASP A 85 -11.99 -13.17 -9.92
CA ASP A 85 -13.16 -12.76 -10.69
C ASP A 85 -13.11 -11.27 -10.99
N ALA A 86 -14.15 -10.74 -11.64
CA ALA A 86 -14.20 -9.34 -12.03
C ALA A 86 -14.10 -8.41 -10.81
N ALA A 87 -13.25 -7.38 -10.91
CA ALA A 87 -13.04 -6.43 -9.83
C ALA A 87 -14.16 -5.40 -9.75
N PHE A 88 -14.62 -5.10 -8.55
CA PHE A 88 -15.60 -4.02 -8.28
C PHE A 88 -15.06 -2.98 -7.32
N ASN A 89 -15.33 -1.69 -7.58
CA ASN A 89 -15.05 -0.64 -6.60
C ASN A 89 -16.07 -0.67 -5.44
N CYS A 90 -15.85 0.18 -4.42
CA CYS A 90 -16.71 0.24 -3.24
C CYS A 90 -18.14 0.71 -3.52
N ALA A 91 -18.42 1.25 -4.71
CA ALA A 91 -19.76 1.59 -5.17
C ALA A 91 -20.46 0.43 -5.92
N GLY A 92 -19.79 -0.73 -6.07
CA GLY A 92 -20.33 -1.88 -6.81
C GLY A 92 -20.21 -1.74 -8.33
N THR A 93 -19.43 -0.80 -8.84
CA THR A 93 -19.15 -0.66 -10.27
C THR A 93 -18.00 -1.57 -10.66
N ARG A 94 -18.16 -2.35 -11.73
CA ARG A 94 -17.10 -3.18 -12.29
C ARG A 94 -15.99 -2.29 -12.86
N ILE A 95 -14.76 -2.47 -12.39
CA ILE A 95 -13.59 -1.69 -12.80
C ILE A 95 -12.57 -2.51 -13.60
N ALA A 96 -12.61 -3.85 -13.53
CA ALA A 96 -11.75 -4.70 -14.32
C ALA A 96 -12.39 -6.05 -14.65
N SER A 97 -11.82 -6.74 -15.64
CA SER A 97 -12.22 -8.12 -15.98
C SER A 97 -11.79 -9.16 -14.97
N GLN A 98 -10.69 -8.91 -14.25
CA GLN A 98 -10.24 -9.75 -13.15
C GLN A 98 -9.40 -8.93 -12.17
N GLY A 99 -9.60 -9.11 -10.86
CA GLY A 99 -8.74 -8.53 -9.84
C GLY A 99 -9.49 -8.18 -8.56
N ALA A 100 -8.74 -7.84 -7.52
CA ALA A 100 -9.28 -7.33 -6.27
C ALA A 100 -9.30 -5.80 -6.28
N ALA A 101 -9.91 -5.17 -5.28
CA ALA A 101 -9.97 -3.72 -5.16
C ALA A 101 -9.80 -3.25 -3.71
N PHE A 102 -8.97 -2.24 -3.54
CA PHE A 102 -8.67 -1.60 -2.26
C PHE A 102 -8.80 -0.08 -2.40
N GLN A 103 -9.40 0.56 -1.40
CA GLN A 103 -9.52 2.00 -1.32
C GLN A 103 -8.53 2.54 -0.28
N LEU A 104 -7.89 3.67 -0.60
CA LEU A 104 -6.95 4.37 0.25
C LEU A 104 -6.87 5.86 -0.15
N PRO A 105 -6.62 6.78 0.79
CA PRO A 105 -6.53 8.19 0.46
C PRO A 105 -5.23 8.46 -0.27
N CYS A 106 -5.14 9.56 -1.03
CA CYS A 106 -3.85 10.01 -1.51
C CYS A 106 -2.95 10.40 -0.33
N ASN A 107 -1.70 9.93 -0.32
CA ASN A 107 -0.80 10.12 0.81
C ASN A 107 -0.09 11.48 0.78
N THR A 108 -0.32 12.32 1.78
CA THR A 108 0.34 13.63 1.91
C THR A 108 1.62 13.58 2.74
N ASN A 109 2.01 12.40 3.27
CA ASN A 109 3.25 12.21 4.05
C ASN A 109 4.49 11.95 3.18
N ILE A 110 4.33 11.81 1.86
CA ILE A 110 5.42 11.51 0.95
C ILE A 110 5.88 12.75 0.19
N THR A 111 7.18 12.86 -0.05
CA THR A 111 7.75 13.90 -0.92
C THR A 111 7.69 13.42 -2.37
N THR A 112 6.90 14.08 -3.19
CA THR A 112 6.68 13.75 -4.60
C THR A 112 6.96 14.96 -5.48
N LEU A 113 7.42 14.75 -6.72
CA LEU A 113 7.46 15.85 -7.69
C LEU A 113 6.03 16.24 -8.11
N ILE A 114 5.13 15.24 -8.17
CA ILE A 114 3.73 15.46 -8.47
C ILE A 114 2.88 15.02 -7.27
N PRO A 115 2.36 15.98 -6.48
CA PRO A 115 1.65 15.70 -5.23
C PRO A 115 0.21 15.25 -5.48
N CYS A 116 -0.48 14.91 -4.38
CA CYS A 116 -1.90 14.64 -4.38
C CYS A 116 -2.70 15.75 -5.09
N SER A 117 -3.66 15.33 -5.90
CA SER A 117 -4.68 16.20 -6.47
C SER A 117 -5.84 16.40 -5.45
N ALA A 118 -6.90 17.11 -5.84
CA ALA A 118 -8.10 17.25 -5.00
C ALA A 118 -8.78 15.89 -4.75
N GLY A 119 -9.56 15.78 -3.66
CA GLY A 119 -10.25 14.55 -3.28
C GLY A 119 -9.86 14.08 -1.87
N ASP A 120 -10.06 12.79 -1.58
CA ASP A 120 -9.73 12.22 -0.27
C ASP A 120 -8.21 12.07 -0.12
N THR A 121 -7.67 12.78 0.87
CA THR A 121 -6.24 12.82 1.17
C THR A 121 -6.01 12.60 2.66
N ALA A 122 -4.89 12.00 3.01
CA ALA A 122 -4.48 11.83 4.40
C ALA A 122 -2.96 11.70 4.51
N SER A 123 -2.41 12.05 5.67
CA SER A 123 -1.01 11.80 6.00
C SER A 123 -0.90 10.43 6.68
N TYR A 124 -0.16 9.49 6.09
CA TYR A 124 0.00 8.17 6.68
C TYR A 124 1.33 7.47 6.33
N GLU A 125 1.67 6.45 7.11
CA GLU A 125 2.73 5.50 6.82
C GLU A 125 2.18 4.11 6.48
N VAL A 126 2.85 3.42 5.57
CA VAL A 126 2.57 2.02 5.21
C VAL A 126 3.71 1.13 5.66
N TRP A 127 3.38 0.07 6.39
CA TRP A 127 4.34 -0.90 6.89
C TRP A 127 3.96 -2.30 6.45
N ALA A 128 4.90 -3.04 5.85
CA ALA A 128 4.65 -4.36 5.27
C ALA A 128 5.54 -5.45 5.85
N ARG A 129 5.03 -6.68 5.89
CA ARG A 129 5.81 -7.90 6.13
C ARG A 129 5.21 -9.13 5.47
N GLY A 130 6.06 -10.13 5.20
CA GLY A 130 5.64 -11.49 4.84
C GLY A 130 5.46 -12.38 6.08
N LEU A 131 4.40 -13.20 6.10
CA LEU A 131 4.02 -14.12 7.17
C LEU A 131 3.65 -15.50 6.61
N GLY A 132 3.34 -16.43 7.52
CA GLY A 132 2.99 -17.81 7.20
C GLY A 132 4.21 -18.72 7.06
N LYS A 133 4.10 -19.75 6.21
CA LYS A 133 5.13 -20.75 5.98
C LYS A 133 6.39 -20.12 5.35
N PRO A 134 7.59 -20.36 5.90
CA PRO A 134 8.85 -19.94 5.30
C PRO A 134 9.12 -20.45 3.88
N GLY A 135 9.91 -19.67 3.13
CA GLY A 135 10.39 -19.99 1.79
C GLY A 135 9.66 -19.29 0.64
N GLY A 136 8.52 -18.65 0.92
CA GLY A 136 7.77 -17.87 -0.06
C GLY A 136 8.21 -16.41 -0.13
N LYS A 137 8.00 -15.78 -1.28
CA LYS A 137 8.19 -14.34 -1.48
C LYS A 137 7.11 -13.76 -2.37
N ALA A 138 6.90 -12.45 -2.27
CA ALA A 138 6.08 -11.70 -3.20
C ALA A 138 6.70 -10.34 -3.47
N THR A 139 6.51 -9.84 -4.69
CA THR A 139 6.88 -8.48 -5.08
C THR A 139 5.61 -7.69 -5.31
N MET A 140 5.55 -6.48 -4.75
CA MET A 140 4.45 -5.54 -5.00
C MET A 140 4.98 -4.31 -5.75
N THR A 141 4.38 -4.01 -6.89
CA THR A 141 4.75 -2.86 -7.73
C THR A 141 3.51 -2.00 -7.97
N THR A 142 3.63 -0.70 -7.73
CA THR A 142 2.56 0.26 -8.07
C THR A 142 2.61 0.54 -9.58
N CYS A 143 1.47 0.37 -10.24
CA CYS A 143 1.30 0.64 -11.66
C CYS A 143 0.05 1.50 -11.90
N ALA A 144 -0.05 2.09 -13.07
CA ALA A 144 -1.19 2.88 -13.53
C ALA A 144 -1.28 2.83 -15.06
N THR A 145 -2.31 3.46 -15.61
CA THR A 145 -2.50 3.61 -17.06
C THR A 145 -2.32 5.07 -17.45
N ASP A 146 -1.54 5.31 -18.50
CA ASP A 146 -1.50 6.60 -19.19
C ASP A 146 -2.78 6.73 -20.03
N PRO A 147 -3.65 7.72 -19.79
CA PRO A 147 -4.91 7.87 -20.51
C PRO A 147 -4.74 8.28 -21.98
N THR A 148 -3.58 8.80 -22.37
CA THR A 148 -3.28 9.25 -23.73
C THR A 148 -2.86 8.07 -24.61
N THR A 149 -1.93 7.25 -24.10
CA THR A 149 -1.36 6.12 -24.84
C THR A 149 -2.07 4.79 -24.56
N LEU A 150 -2.83 4.72 -23.46
CA LEU A 150 -3.45 3.51 -22.90
C LEU A 150 -2.43 2.45 -22.44
N GLU A 151 -1.16 2.83 -22.33
CA GLU A 151 -0.10 1.93 -21.87
C GLU A 151 -0.09 1.82 -20.34
N THR A 152 0.33 0.65 -19.86
CA THR A 152 0.57 0.45 -18.43
C THR A 152 1.95 0.98 -18.08
N VAL A 153 1.99 1.93 -17.15
CA VAL A 153 3.22 2.45 -16.56
C VAL A 153 3.38 1.83 -15.19
N CYS A 154 4.48 1.11 -14.96
CA CYS A 154 4.80 0.52 -13.66
C CYS A 154 5.99 1.22 -13.03
N SER A 155 5.93 1.39 -11.72
CA SER A 155 7.00 1.96 -10.91
C SER A 155 8.30 1.15 -11.06
N THR A 156 9.40 1.88 -11.15
CA THR A 156 10.77 1.33 -11.06
C THR A 156 11.12 0.87 -9.64
N GLU A 157 10.42 1.38 -8.63
CA GLU A 157 10.49 0.92 -7.25
C GLU A 157 9.42 -0.14 -6.96
N ASN A 158 9.76 -1.11 -6.10
CA ASN A 158 8.86 -2.17 -5.67
C ASN A 158 9.15 -2.62 -4.24
N VAL A 159 8.18 -3.31 -3.63
CA VAL A 159 8.34 -3.94 -2.32
C VAL A 159 8.58 -5.43 -2.47
N LEU A 160 9.78 -5.88 -2.15
CA LEU A 160 10.08 -7.31 -2.03
C LEU A 160 9.86 -7.82 -0.60
N LEU A 161 8.87 -8.70 -0.44
CA LEU A 161 8.54 -9.38 0.81
C LEU A 161 9.00 -10.82 0.76
N VAL A 162 9.95 -11.19 1.62
CA VAL A 162 10.46 -12.57 1.74
C VAL A 162 10.11 -13.12 3.12
N ARG A 163 9.49 -14.30 3.16
CA ARG A 163 9.25 -15.02 4.41
C ARG A 163 10.43 -15.94 4.72
N ASN A 164 11.41 -15.41 5.43
CA ASN A 164 12.53 -16.17 6.00
C ASN A 164 12.06 -17.07 7.16
N THR A 165 12.94 -17.90 7.71
CA THR A 165 12.69 -18.60 8.98
C THR A 165 12.71 -17.61 10.16
N GLY A 166 12.16 -18.03 11.31
CA GLY A 166 12.14 -17.19 12.52
C GLY A 166 11.13 -16.05 12.47
N LYS A 167 11.42 -14.97 13.21
CA LYS A 167 10.54 -13.81 13.40
C LYS A 167 10.53 -12.93 12.16
N SER A 168 9.34 -12.60 11.68
CA SER A 168 9.13 -11.64 10.60
C SER A 168 8.84 -10.25 11.17
N THR A 169 9.59 -9.25 10.71
CA THR A 169 9.45 -7.85 11.11
C THR A 169 8.89 -7.01 9.98
N PHE A 170 8.19 -5.94 10.34
CA PHE A 170 7.72 -4.94 9.39
C PHE A 170 8.87 -4.10 8.85
N LYS A 171 8.65 -3.57 7.64
CA LYS A 171 9.45 -2.54 7.00
C LYS A 171 8.53 -1.41 6.57
N ASN A 172 9.01 -0.17 6.67
CA ASN A 172 8.33 0.97 6.08
C ASN A 172 8.42 0.84 4.56
N VAL A 173 7.28 0.93 3.89
CA VAL A 173 7.12 0.82 2.43
C VAL A 173 6.21 1.93 1.89
N THR A 174 6.17 3.05 2.63
CA THR A 174 5.24 4.15 2.39
C THR A 174 5.42 4.69 0.98
N ASN A 175 6.66 4.94 0.56
CA ASN A 175 6.95 5.48 -0.75
C ASN A 175 6.47 4.53 -1.86
N GLU A 176 6.85 3.26 -1.80
CA GLU A 176 6.61 2.27 -2.86
C GLU A 176 5.12 1.95 -3.06
N LEU A 177 4.33 1.95 -1.97
CA LEU A 177 2.91 1.60 -2.03
C LEU A 177 1.97 2.81 -2.03
N SER A 178 2.48 4.04 -1.90
CA SER A 178 1.67 5.28 -2.02
C SER A 178 2.14 6.23 -3.12
N SER A 179 3.03 5.77 -3.99
CA SER A 179 3.45 6.50 -5.19
C SER A 179 3.93 5.56 -6.30
N LEU A 180 4.13 6.15 -7.47
CA LEU A 180 4.73 5.53 -8.64
C LEU A 180 6.00 6.31 -9.02
N MET A 181 7.12 5.60 -9.21
CA MET A 181 8.39 6.18 -9.67
C MET A 181 8.62 5.82 -11.14
N ALA A 182 8.38 6.75 -12.06
CA ALA A 182 8.55 6.54 -13.50
C ALA A 182 8.90 7.86 -14.21
N ASP A 183 9.43 7.75 -15.42
CA ASP A 183 9.55 8.88 -16.35
C ASP A 183 8.18 9.06 -17.04
N ILE A 184 7.44 10.08 -16.63
CA ILE A 184 6.08 10.31 -17.14
C ILE A 184 6.01 11.36 -18.25
N ASN A 185 7.09 12.11 -18.48
CA ASN A 185 7.12 13.20 -19.46
C ASN A 185 8.05 12.89 -20.66
N GLY A 186 8.78 11.77 -20.61
CA GLY A 186 9.69 11.29 -21.64
C GLY A 186 11.03 12.01 -21.72
N ASP A 187 11.45 12.70 -20.66
CA ASP A 187 12.72 13.43 -20.62
C ASP A 187 13.91 12.58 -20.12
N GLY A 188 13.66 11.34 -19.71
CA GLY A 188 14.65 10.38 -19.20
C GLY A 188 14.94 10.54 -17.70
N ILE A 189 14.26 11.42 -16.99
CA ILE A 189 14.34 11.61 -15.54
C ILE A 189 13.16 10.87 -14.89
N LEU A 190 13.38 10.28 -13.72
CA LEU A 190 12.31 9.61 -12.98
C LEU A 190 11.62 10.60 -12.04
N GLU A 191 10.29 10.66 -12.13
CA GLU A 191 9.44 11.38 -11.21
C GLU A 191 8.75 10.46 -10.22
N ARG A 192 8.69 10.90 -8.97
CA ARG A 192 7.76 10.32 -8.00
C ARG A 192 6.40 11.02 -8.12
N VAL A 193 5.39 10.25 -8.49
CA VAL A 193 3.99 10.66 -8.65
C VAL A 193 3.17 10.05 -7.53
N ALA A 194 2.47 10.87 -6.75
CA ALA A 194 1.53 10.36 -5.75
C ALA A 194 0.42 9.54 -6.43
N LEU A 195 -0.15 8.55 -5.73
CA LEU A 195 -1.35 7.85 -6.22
C LEU A 195 -2.45 8.86 -6.58
N PHE A 196 -3.21 8.56 -7.63
CA PHE A 196 -4.35 9.39 -8.08
C PHE A 196 -3.93 10.78 -8.60
N SER A 197 -2.70 10.91 -9.10
CA SER A 197 -2.16 12.17 -9.63
C SER A 197 -1.35 11.97 -10.91
N GLY A 198 -0.76 13.06 -11.42
CA GLY A 198 0.16 13.05 -12.56
C GLY A 198 -0.48 12.71 -13.91
N GLY A 199 -1.80 12.87 -14.03
CA GLY A 199 -2.52 12.54 -15.26
C GLY A 199 -2.63 11.04 -15.55
N LEU A 200 -2.20 10.17 -14.62
CA LEU A 200 -2.38 8.73 -14.71
C LEU A 200 -3.74 8.34 -14.14
N GLN A 201 -4.27 7.20 -14.60
CA GLN A 201 -5.54 6.64 -14.13
C GLN A 201 -5.40 5.14 -13.83
N ASP A 202 -6.47 4.53 -13.31
CA ASP A 202 -6.58 3.08 -13.10
C ASP A 202 -5.41 2.49 -12.29
N PHE A 203 -4.96 3.19 -11.25
CA PHE A 203 -3.87 2.75 -10.38
C PHE A 203 -4.14 1.35 -9.81
N PHE A 204 -3.12 0.51 -9.75
CA PHE A 204 -3.19 -0.81 -9.14
C PHE A 204 -1.85 -1.22 -8.51
N TRP A 205 -1.90 -2.09 -7.50
CA TRP A 205 -0.74 -2.87 -7.09
C TRP A 205 -0.71 -4.17 -7.89
N GLN A 206 0.36 -4.36 -8.68
CA GLN A 206 0.74 -5.67 -9.21
C GLN A 206 1.32 -6.48 -8.06
N PHE A 207 0.74 -7.65 -7.77
CA PHE A 207 1.17 -8.56 -6.71
C PHE A 207 1.68 -9.86 -7.32
N ASP A 208 3.00 -9.99 -7.42
CA ASP A 208 3.66 -11.16 -7.98
C ASP A 208 3.98 -12.16 -6.88
N ASN A 209 3.20 -13.23 -6.79
CA ASN A 209 3.32 -14.19 -5.69
C ASN A 209 4.11 -15.45 -6.09
N GLN A 210 5.23 -15.67 -5.42
CA GLN A 210 6.06 -16.87 -5.50
C GLN A 210 6.06 -17.60 -4.16
N GLY A 211 4.90 -18.19 -3.82
CA GLY A 211 4.74 -19.04 -2.64
C GLY A 211 4.52 -18.32 -1.30
N LEU A 212 4.44 -16.98 -1.27
CA LEU A 212 4.16 -16.24 -0.03
C LEU A 212 2.70 -16.44 0.40
N LYS A 213 2.51 -16.89 1.64
CA LYS A 213 1.19 -17.26 2.16
C LYS A 213 0.38 -16.06 2.62
N LEU A 214 1.05 -15.08 3.23
CA LEU A 214 0.42 -13.91 3.80
C LEU A 214 1.36 -12.73 3.68
N THR A 215 0.90 -11.65 3.05
CA THR A 215 1.43 -10.31 3.25
C THR A 215 0.53 -9.59 4.23
N GLN A 216 1.11 -8.94 5.24
CA GLN A 216 0.38 -8.06 6.14
C GLN A 216 0.88 -6.64 5.94
N LEU A 217 -0.04 -5.75 5.60
CA LEU A 217 0.15 -4.31 5.54
C LEU A 217 -0.52 -3.64 6.73
N ARG A 218 0.08 -2.58 7.23
CA ARG A 218 -0.48 -1.70 8.26
C ARG A 218 -0.39 -0.26 7.81
N PHE A 219 -1.48 0.47 7.96
CA PHE A 219 -1.59 1.87 7.60
C PHE A 219 -1.80 2.67 8.87
N TYR A 220 -0.86 3.58 9.16
CA TYR A 220 -0.86 4.41 10.36
C TYR A 220 -1.11 5.85 9.94
N LEU A 221 -2.25 6.43 10.35
CA LEU A 221 -2.50 7.87 10.20
C LEU A 221 -1.55 8.64 11.12
N LEU A 222 -1.06 9.78 10.63
CA LEU A 222 -0.12 10.67 11.33
C LEU A 222 -0.80 11.92 11.89
#